data_AF-A0A834BC37-F1
#
_entry.id   AF-A0A834BC37-F1
#
_cell.length_a   1.000
_cell.length_b   1.000
_cell.length_c   1.000
_cell.angle_alpha   90.00
_cell.angle_beta   90.00
_cell.angle_gamma   90.00
#
_symmetry.space_group_name_H-M   'P 1'
#
loop_
_entity.id
_entity.type
_entity.pdbx_description
1 polymer ?
#
loop_
_entity_poly.entity_id
_entity_poly.type
_entity_poly.pdbx_seq_one_letter_code
_entity_poly.pdbx_strand_id
1 'polypeptide(L)'
;MALEFWRAGRRREDIQLHDLEHVLSVGVFNNKHSGLWHSRLIDRSLIDYFVPFLPLEYTHVKMCVRAEMRARGVAVDEDVVTRVAEEMTFFPKDEKVYSDKGCKTVQSRLSFY
;
A
#
# COMPACT_ATOMS: atom_id res chain seq x y z
N MET A 1 -5.38 11.62 -0.77
CA MET A 1 -6.17 10.75 -1.66
C MET A 1 -6.69 9.51 -0.95
N ALA A 2 -5.96 8.39 -0.81
CA ALA A 2 -6.49 7.21 -0.10
C ALA A 2 -6.94 7.56 1.35
N LEU A 3 -6.10 8.32 2.06
CA LEU A 3 -6.43 8.84 3.39
C LEU A 3 -7.63 9.80 3.41
N GLU A 4 -7.87 10.54 2.33
CA GLU A 4 -9.03 11.46 2.27
C GLU A 4 -10.33 10.67 2.13
N PHE A 5 -10.32 9.60 1.34
CA PHE A 5 -11.45 8.67 1.24
C PHE A 5 -11.74 8.01 2.59
N TRP A 6 -10.69 7.54 3.26
CA TRP A 6 -10.83 6.95 4.59
C TRP A 6 -11.38 7.94 5.61
N ARG A 7 -10.85 9.18 5.65
CA ARG A 7 -11.35 10.25 6.55
C ARG A 7 -12.79 10.66 6.23
N ALA A 8 -13.22 10.51 4.98
CA ALA A 8 -14.60 10.72 4.56
C ALA A 8 -15.52 9.51 4.83
N GLY A 9 -15.01 8.45 5.47
CA GLY A 9 -15.77 7.23 5.76
C GLY A 9 -16.14 6.40 4.52
N ARG A 10 -15.49 6.65 3.38
CA ARG A 10 -15.69 5.86 2.15
C ARG A 10 -14.88 4.58 2.22
N ARG A 11 -15.39 3.53 1.57
CA ARG A 11 -14.66 2.26 1.49
C ARG A 11 -13.52 2.41 0.50
N ARG A 12 -12.46 1.63 0.73
CA ARG A 12 -11.29 1.55 -0.16
C ARG A 12 -11.71 1.15 -1.58
N GLU A 13 -12.65 0.23 -1.68
CA GLU A 13 -13.16 -0.33 -2.94
C GLU A 13 -14.00 0.68 -3.74
N ASP A 14 -14.42 1.78 -3.11
CA ASP A 14 -15.15 2.85 -3.78
C ASP A 14 -14.21 3.84 -4.50
N ILE A 15 -12.89 3.69 -4.37
CA ILE A 15 -11.88 4.49 -5.11
C ILE A 15 -11.86 4.02 -6.57
N GLN A 16 -12.19 4.93 -7.48
CA GLN A 16 -12.18 4.68 -8.91
C GLN A 16 -10.89 5.18 -9.56
N LEU A 17 -10.57 4.69 -10.77
CA LEU A 17 -9.36 5.11 -11.49
C LEU A 17 -9.36 6.62 -11.76
N HIS A 18 -10.50 7.19 -12.15
CA HIS A 18 -10.62 8.63 -12.42
C HIS A 18 -10.32 9.50 -11.18
N ASP A 19 -10.57 8.99 -9.97
CA ASP A 19 -10.21 9.67 -8.72
C ASP A 19 -8.68 9.79 -8.59
N LEU A 20 -7.93 8.84 -9.15
CA LEU A 20 -6.47 8.72 -9.06
C LEU A 20 -5.74 9.42 -10.21
N GLU A 21 -6.37 9.53 -11.39
CA GLU A 21 -5.81 10.12 -12.60
C GLU A 21 -5.26 11.54 -12.38
N HIS A 22 -5.93 12.36 -11.59
CA HIS A 22 -5.48 13.72 -11.29
C HIS A 22 -4.17 13.74 -10.48
N VAL A 23 -4.01 12.86 -9.49
CA VAL A 23 -2.77 12.80 -8.69
C VAL A 23 -1.65 12.10 -9.46
N LEU A 24 -1.99 11.09 -10.25
CA LEU A 24 -1.04 10.43 -11.15
C LEU A 24 -0.49 11.42 -12.18
N SER A 25 -1.35 12.27 -12.74
CA SER A 25 -0.93 13.25 -13.73
C SER A 25 0.05 14.26 -13.14
N VAL A 26 -0.23 14.80 -11.96
CA VAL A 26 0.69 15.73 -11.29
C VAL A 26 1.99 15.04 -10.85
N GLY A 27 1.90 13.83 -10.27
CA GLY A 27 3.05 13.11 -9.74
C GLY A 27 4.01 12.57 -10.80
N VAL A 28 3.49 12.16 -11.96
CA VAL A 28 4.26 11.59 -13.08
C VAL A 28 4.65 12.67 -14.08
N PHE A 29 3.72 13.55 -14.45
CA PHE A 29 3.93 14.54 -15.51
C PHE A 29 4.47 15.88 -15.02
N ASN A 30 4.33 16.26 -13.74
CA ASN A 30 4.73 17.60 -13.24
C ASN A 30 5.85 17.58 -12.18
N ASN A 31 6.31 16.39 -11.77
CA ASN A 31 7.37 16.29 -10.76
C ASN A 31 8.76 16.28 -11.40
N LYS A 32 9.53 17.37 -11.23
CA LYS A 32 10.91 17.51 -11.73
C LYS A 32 11.89 16.46 -11.21
N HIS A 33 11.54 15.76 -10.12
CA HIS A 33 12.33 14.69 -9.53
C HIS A 33 11.85 13.28 -9.93
N SER A 34 10.81 13.18 -10.77
CA SER A 34 10.36 11.91 -11.33
C SER A 34 11.36 11.41 -12.37
N GLY A 35 11.67 10.10 -12.36
CA GLY A 35 12.57 9.49 -13.36
C GLY A 35 12.05 9.53 -14.79
N LEU A 36 10.77 9.88 -14.98
CA LEU A 36 10.14 10.04 -16.29
C LEU A 36 10.02 11.50 -16.73
N TRP A 37 10.37 12.46 -15.87
CA TRP A 37 10.31 13.89 -16.18
C TRP A 37 11.19 14.20 -17.40
N HIS A 38 10.60 14.75 -18.46
CA HIS A 38 11.21 14.98 -19.79
C HIS A 38 11.62 13.72 -20.58
N SER A 39 11.17 12.53 -20.18
CA SER A 39 11.33 11.35 -21.02
C SER A 39 10.42 11.44 -22.25
N ARG A 40 10.90 10.96 -23.40
CA ARG A 40 10.08 10.83 -24.62
C ARG A 40 8.88 9.89 -24.45
N LEU A 41 8.86 9.06 -23.40
CA LEU A 41 7.75 8.18 -23.04
C LEU A 41 6.53 8.99 -22.60
N ILE A 42 6.75 10.05 -21.82
CA ILE A 42 5.69 10.98 -21.39
C ILE A 42 5.34 11.95 -22.51
N ASP A 43 6.35 12.53 -23.16
CA ASP A 43 6.17 13.55 -24.22
C ASP A 43 5.39 13.01 -25.44
N ARG A 44 5.45 11.69 -25.66
CA ARG A 44 4.70 10.99 -26.72
C ARG A 44 3.49 10.20 -26.21
N SER A 45 3.12 10.33 -24.94
CA SER A 45 1.98 9.59 -24.34
C SER A 45 2.02 8.09 -24.62
N LEU A 46 3.20 7.46 -24.51
CA LEU A 46 3.40 6.03 -24.81
C LEU A 46 2.93 5.09 -23.68
N ILE A 47 2.31 5.63 -22.63
CA ILE A 47 1.75 4.85 -21.53
C ILE A 47 0.25 4.67 -21.80
N ASP A 48 -0.15 3.44 -22.11
CA ASP A 48 -1.56 3.13 -22.40
C ASP A 48 -2.42 3.09 -21.14
N TYR A 49 -1.88 2.58 -20.02
CA TYR A 49 -2.62 2.40 -18.77
C TYR A 49 -1.76 2.66 -17.53
N PHE A 50 -2.35 3.32 -16.54
CA PHE A 50 -1.78 3.43 -15.20
C PHE A 50 -2.48 2.44 -14.27
N VAL A 51 -1.69 1.62 -13.58
CA VAL A 51 -2.19 0.67 -12.56
C VAL A 51 -1.69 1.11 -11.18
N PRO A 52 -2.49 1.91 -10.46
CA PRO A 52 -2.10 2.43 -9.15
C PRO A 52 -2.20 1.37 -8.05
N PHE A 53 -1.19 1.33 -7.17
CA PHE A 53 -1.20 0.49 -5.98
C PHE A 53 -1.50 1.33 -4.75
N LEU A 54 -2.62 1.04 -4.08
CA LEU A 54 -3.03 1.74 -2.86
C LEU A 54 -2.31 1.15 -1.62
N PRO A 55 -1.99 1.98 -0.62
CA PRO A 55 -1.29 1.54 0.59
C PRO A 55 -2.11 0.49 1.36
N LEU A 56 -1.45 -0.42 2.08
CA LEU A 56 -2.10 -1.53 2.75
C LEU A 56 -2.58 -1.15 4.15
N GLU A 57 -3.82 -1.49 4.46
CA GLU A 57 -4.40 -1.33 5.80
C GLU A 57 -4.00 -2.46 6.75
N TYR A 58 -4.24 -2.29 8.05
CA TYR A 58 -3.97 -3.28 9.09
C TYR A 58 -4.52 -4.68 8.77
N THR A 59 -5.74 -4.76 8.22
CA THR A 59 -6.38 -6.01 7.78
C THR A 59 -5.57 -6.74 6.71
N HIS A 60 -5.05 -6.02 5.72
CA HIS A 60 -4.19 -6.55 4.66
C HIS A 60 -2.84 -7.04 5.22
N VAL A 61 -2.27 -6.36 6.21
CA VAL A 61 -1.06 -6.82 6.89
C VAL A 61 -1.31 -8.16 7.58
N LYS A 62 -2.43 -8.32 8.31
CA LYS A 62 -2.81 -9.62 8.90
C LYS A 62 -2.97 -10.71 7.83
N MET A 63 -3.53 -10.40 6.67
CA MET A 63 -3.61 -11.34 5.54
C MET A 63 -2.22 -11.79 5.07
N CYS A 64 -1.27 -10.86 4.97
CA CYS A 64 0.11 -11.18 4.60
C CYS A 64 0.80 -12.06 5.64
N VAL A 65 0.61 -11.81 6.94
CA VAL A 65 1.19 -12.67 7.99
C VAL A 65 0.63 -14.10 7.89
N ARG A 66 -0.69 -14.26 7.73
CA ARG A 66 -1.30 -15.58 7.53
C ARG A 66 -0.78 -16.29 6.30
N ALA A 67 -0.63 -15.56 5.19
CA ALA A 67 -0.09 -16.11 3.94
C ALA A 67 1.36 -16.59 4.13
N GLU A 68 2.18 -15.81 4.83
CA GLU A 68 3.56 -16.15 5.15
C GLU A 68 3.66 -17.37 6.07
N MET A 69 2.84 -17.47 7.12
CA MET A 69 2.80 -18.65 8.00
C MET A 69 2.47 -19.92 7.21
N ARG A 70 1.48 -19.85 6.31
CA ARG A 70 1.11 -20.97 5.43
C ARG A 70 2.23 -21.31 4.45
N ALA A 71 2.89 -20.31 3.88
CA ALA A 71 4.03 -20.53 2.98
C ALA A 71 5.20 -21.24 3.67
N ARG A 72 5.36 -21.04 4.99
CA ARG A 72 6.34 -21.75 5.83
C ARG A 72 5.87 -23.14 6.29
N GLY A 73 4.63 -23.53 5.99
CA GLY A 73 4.05 -24.79 6.46
C GLY A 73 3.71 -24.81 7.96
N VAL A 74 3.62 -23.64 8.60
CA VAL A 74 3.27 -23.51 10.03
C VAL A 74 1.77 -23.27 10.15
N ALA A 75 1.15 -23.84 11.18
CA ALA A 75 -0.25 -23.56 11.50
C ALA A 75 -0.44 -22.07 11.81
N VAL A 76 -1.54 -21.49 11.33
CA VAL A 76 -1.85 -20.08 11.58
C VAL A 76 -2.25 -19.90 13.04
N ASP A 77 -1.46 -19.14 13.78
CA ASP A 77 -1.76 -18.67 15.13
C ASP A 77 -2.21 -17.20 15.04
N GLU A 78 -3.48 -16.94 15.33
CA GLU A 78 -4.08 -15.59 15.24
C GLU A 78 -3.51 -14.59 16.26
N ASP A 79 -2.96 -15.08 17.39
CA ASP A 79 -2.30 -14.23 18.37
C ASP A 79 -0.95 -13.77 17.81
N VAL A 80 -0.19 -14.67 17.17
CA VAL A 80 1.05 -14.30 16.46
C VAL A 80 0.75 -13.34 15.31
N VAL A 81 -0.30 -13.61 14.52
CA VAL A 81 -0.72 -12.71 13.42
C VAL A 81 -0.99 -11.29 13.94
N THR A 82 -1.69 -11.18 15.05
CA THR A 82 -2.04 -9.88 15.65
C THR A 82 -0.80 -9.17 16.19
N ARG A 83 0.07 -9.87 16.95
CA ARG A 83 1.32 -9.31 17.47
C ARG A 83 2.25 -8.81 16.36
N VAL A 84 2.47 -9.63 15.33
CA VAL A 84 3.32 -9.24 14.18
C VAL A 84 2.74 -8.03 13.46
N ALA A 85 1.42 -7.96 13.30
CA ALA A 85 0.78 -6.81 12.68
C ALA A 85 0.88 -5.53 13.53
N GLU A 86 0.79 -5.64 14.87
CA GLU A 86 0.93 -4.50 15.80
C GLU A 86 2.36 -3.94 15.88
N GLU A 87 3.38 -4.78 15.67
CA GLU A 87 4.79 -4.35 15.62
C GLU A 87 5.16 -3.60 14.33
N MET A 88 4.26 -3.56 13.35
CA MET A 88 4.47 -2.83 12.11
C MET A 88 4.23 -1.33 12.32
N THR A 89 4.87 -0.52 11.49
CA THR A 89 4.70 0.94 11.54
C THR A 89 3.58 1.36 10.59
N PHE A 90 2.72 2.26 11.09
CA PHE A 90 1.55 2.76 10.38
C PHE A 90 1.52 4.30 10.35
N PHE A 91 0.93 4.83 9.29
CA PHE A 91 0.70 6.24 9.06
C PHE A 91 -0.77 6.55 8.73
N PRO A 92 -1.22 7.79 8.98
CA PRO A 92 -0.52 8.84 9.74
C PRO A 92 -0.35 8.44 11.22
N LYS A 93 0.50 9.15 11.97
CA LYS A 93 0.88 8.75 13.34
C LYS A 93 -0.32 8.68 14.31
N ASP A 94 -1.32 9.54 14.09
CA ASP A 94 -2.48 9.67 14.96
C ASP A 94 -3.53 8.60 14.64
N GLU A 95 -3.86 8.41 13.36
CA GLU A 95 -4.91 7.46 12.95
C GLU A 95 -4.40 6.03 12.67
N LYS A 96 -3.09 5.85 12.42
CA LYS A 96 -2.41 4.55 12.18
C LYS A 96 -3.13 3.63 11.18
N VAL A 97 -3.58 4.19 10.07
CA VAL A 97 -4.47 3.49 9.11
C VAL A 97 -3.70 2.57 8.17
N TYR A 98 -2.61 3.08 7.59
CA TYR A 98 -1.90 2.43 6.50
C TYR A 98 -0.49 2.04 6.91
N SER A 99 -0.02 0.86 6.50
CA SER A 99 1.34 0.42 6.81
C SER A 99 2.37 1.19 5.96
N ASP A 100 3.42 1.71 6.61
CA ASP A 100 4.50 2.44 5.93
C ASP A 100 5.21 1.57 4.87
N LYS A 101 5.29 0.26 5.13
CA LYS A 101 6.07 -0.70 4.31
C LYS A 101 5.19 -1.77 3.65
N GLY A 102 3.88 -1.70 3.83
CA GLY A 102 2.97 -2.78 3.44
C GLY A 102 3.44 -4.11 4.03
N CYS A 103 3.56 -5.14 3.19
CA CYS A 103 3.94 -6.48 3.65
C CYS A 103 5.45 -6.78 3.60
N LYS A 104 6.29 -5.81 3.21
CA LYS A 104 7.72 -6.05 2.94
C LYS A 104 8.50 -6.61 4.14
N THR A 105 8.19 -6.17 5.35
CA THR A 105 8.93 -6.58 6.57
C THR A 105 8.23 -7.66 7.39
N VAL A 106 7.08 -8.17 6.91
CA VAL A 106 6.32 -9.23 7.61
C VAL A 106 7.18 -10.47 7.81
N GLN A 107 7.88 -10.91 6.75
CA GLN A 107 8.74 -12.09 6.81
C GLN A 107 9.81 -11.96 7.91
N SER A 108 10.48 -10.81 7.99
CA SER A 108 11.52 -10.57 9.01
C SER A 108 10.97 -10.52 10.43
N ARG A 109 9.76 -9.99 10.63
CA ARG A 109 9.10 -9.92 11.93
C ARG A 109 8.60 -11.29 12.40
N LEU A 110 8.02 -12.06 11.49
CA LEU A 110 7.51 -13.38 11.80
C LEU A 110 8.63 -14.35 12.23
N SER A 111 9.88 -14.16 11.79
CA SER A 111 11.00 -15.02 12.18
C SER A 111 11.39 -14.94 13.67
N PHE A 112 10.81 -14.03 14.44
CA PHE A 112 10.98 -13.97 15.90
C PHE A 112 9.93 -14.81 16.67
N TYR A 113 9.00 -15.44 15.95
CA TYR A 113 7.88 -16.25 16.47
C TYR A 113 7.92 -17.65 15.87
#